data_AF-A0A354D645-F1
#
_entry.id   AF-A0A354D645-F1
#
_cell.length_a   1.000
_cell.length_b   1.000
_cell.length_c   1.000
_cell.angle_alpha   90.00
_cell.angle_beta   90.00
_cell.angle_gamma   90.00
#
_symmetry.space_group_name_H-M   'P 1'
#
loop_
_entity.id
_entity.type
_entity.pdbx_description
1 polymer ?
#
loop_
_entity_poly.entity_id
_entity_poly.type
_entity_poly.pdbx_seq_one_letter_code
_entity_poly.pdbx_strand_id
1 'polypeptide(L)'
;MKTEIEKLNLEAIDDKIIAKAAAIIRDGGLVAFPTETVYGLGADAMQASAAKKIYEAKGRPSDNPLIVHIADVSALRNLTDEVPGKAVKLAKAFWPGPLTMIVKKSAAVPYETTGGMDTVAVRMPNHPIALALIAASGTYIAAPSANTSGRPSPTAAEHVMTDLNEKIPLILDGGSVGIGIESTIIDLTEETPMILRPGYITQEMLEEVIGEVHVDPGLIASDSLQKPKAPGMKYRHYAPKADLTVVTGEKKDVIGTINYLSHTGISQGKKIGIIATDETAGEYRCGDVISIGAREDEDAIARHLYGILRKFDDLDVDTIYSESFESEGLGQAIMNRLLKAAGHHVLQAVQEKKMKAYDRIIFAEDGGTCRAPMAAGILEEQVLNRPVEVLSRGLVVLFPEPLNQKAEAVMISNGLKSEGFMSEQITEEDITDNTLILTMSEESRQKIFELFPNVEKEDVAVLTEFVGDELEILNPYGGNLQAYGICYETLNKSIKKLVKILNEGEEKCQK
;
A
#
# COMPACT_ATOMS: atom_id res chain seq x y z
N MET A 1 -9.53 13.13 -34.06
CA MET A 1 -9.76 14.55 -33.65
C MET A 1 -8.56 14.95 -32.81
N LYS A 2 -7.99 16.15 -32.95
CA LYS A 2 -6.88 16.60 -32.09
C LYS A 2 -7.46 17.28 -30.85
N THR A 3 -6.99 16.91 -29.65
CA THR A 3 -7.40 17.56 -28.40
C THR A 3 -6.68 18.90 -28.26
N GLU A 4 -7.43 19.94 -27.90
CA GLU A 4 -6.91 21.27 -27.60
C GLU A 4 -6.77 21.46 -26.09
N ILE A 5 -5.76 22.21 -25.66
CA ILE A 5 -5.55 22.62 -24.27
C ILE A 5 -5.57 24.14 -24.19
N GLU A 6 -6.46 24.68 -23.38
CA GLU A 6 -6.63 26.12 -23.18
C GLU A 6 -6.25 26.45 -21.73
N LYS A 7 -5.15 27.18 -21.57
CA LYS A 7 -4.64 27.56 -20.26
C LYS A 7 -5.38 28.79 -19.74
N LEU A 8 -5.89 28.69 -18.52
CA LEU A 8 -6.66 29.72 -17.84
C LEU A 8 -5.91 30.26 -16.63
N ASN A 9 -5.95 31.58 -16.45
CA ASN A 9 -5.48 32.21 -15.22
C ASN A 9 -6.64 32.28 -14.21
N LEU A 10 -6.44 31.76 -13.01
CA LEU A 10 -7.44 31.82 -11.93
C LEU A 10 -7.73 33.24 -11.45
N GLU A 11 -6.77 34.17 -11.59
CA GLU A 11 -6.94 35.59 -11.22
C GLU A 11 -7.71 36.38 -12.29
N ALA A 12 -7.74 35.89 -13.53
CA ALA A 12 -8.38 36.54 -14.67
C ALA A 12 -8.82 35.48 -15.69
N ILE A 13 -9.99 34.90 -15.45
CA ILE A 13 -10.55 33.86 -16.31
C ILE A 13 -11.00 34.47 -17.64
N ASP A 14 -10.52 33.93 -18.76
CA ASP A 14 -10.89 34.41 -20.10
C ASP A 14 -12.30 33.92 -20.48
N ASP A 15 -13.26 34.84 -20.50
CA ASP A 15 -14.65 34.60 -20.88
C ASP A 15 -14.82 33.98 -22.27
N LYS A 16 -13.91 34.24 -23.22
CA LYS A 16 -13.99 33.66 -24.57
C LYS A 16 -13.66 32.17 -24.55
N ILE A 17 -12.67 31.77 -23.76
CA ILE A 17 -12.30 30.35 -23.57
C ILE A 17 -13.46 29.62 -22.86
N ILE A 18 -14.02 30.23 -21.82
CA ILE A 18 -15.20 29.68 -21.12
C ILE A 18 -16.41 29.58 -22.06
N ALA A 19 -16.70 30.60 -22.87
CA ALA A 19 -17.80 30.58 -23.82
C ALA A 19 -17.64 29.50 -24.89
N LYS A 20 -16.41 29.28 -25.38
CA LYS A 20 -16.05 28.19 -26.30
C LYS A 20 -16.31 26.83 -25.67
N ALA A 21 -15.82 26.60 -24.46
CA ALA A 21 -16.05 25.36 -23.71
C ALA A 21 -17.55 25.12 -23.43
N ALA A 22 -18.27 26.16 -23.04
CA ALA A 22 -19.71 26.13 -22.81
C ALA A 22 -20.50 25.76 -24.08
N ALA A 23 -20.09 26.26 -25.25
CA ALA A 23 -20.70 25.88 -26.52
C ALA A 23 -20.50 24.40 -26.84
N ILE A 24 -19.28 23.88 -26.63
CA ILE A 24 -18.99 22.44 -26.78
C ILE A 24 -19.92 21.60 -25.90
N ILE A 25 -20.13 21.97 -24.64
CA ILE A 25 -21.05 21.27 -23.73
C ILE A 25 -22.49 21.29 -24.26
N ARG A 26 -23.00 22.46 -24.68
CA ARG A 26 -24.37 22.59 -25.22
C ARG A 26 -24.59 21.75 -26.48
N ASP A 27 -23.59 21.67 -27.34
CA ASP A 27 -23.61 20.87 -28.57
C ASP A 27 -23.45 19.36 -28.30
N GLY A 28 -23.46 18.95 -27.02
CA GLY A 28 -23.33 17.56 -26.58
C GLY A 28 -21.89 17.02 -26.70
N GLY A 29 -20.90 17.89 -26.78
CA GLY A 29 -19.47 17.56 -26.74
C GLY A 29 -18.94 17.36 -25.32
N LEU A 30 -17.64 17.07 -25.23
CA LEU A 30 -16.95 16.79 -23.96
C LEU A 30 -15.94 17.89 -23.65
N VAL A 31 -15.83 18.31 -22.39
CA VAL A 31 -14.78 19.24 -21.94
C VAL A 31 -14.18 18.71 -20.65
N ALA A 32 -12.87 18.56 -20.59
CA ALA A 32 -12.21 18.32 -19.32
C ALA A 32 -11.92 19.64 -18.61
N PHE A 33 -12.19 19.72 -17.30
CA PHE A 33 -12.04 20.95 -16.54
C PHE A 33 -11.59 20.68 -15.09
N PRO A 34 -10.85 21.62 -14.46
CA PRO A 34 -10.38 21.48 -13.09
C PRO A 34 -11.52 21.69 -12.08
N THR A 35 -11.41 21.00 -10.95
CA THR A 35 -12.16 21.30 -9.71
C THR A 35 -11.16 21.43 -8.55
N GLU A 36 -11.63 21.76 -7.35
CA GLU A 36 -10.80 21.71 -6.14
C GLU A 36 -10.36 20.28 -5.78
N THR A 37 -11.08 19.26 -6.26
CA THR A 37 -10.81 17.84 -5.96
C THR A 37 -9.90 17.17 -6.98
N VAL A 38 -10.42 16.92 -8.18
CA VAL A 38 -9.73 16.30 -9.33
C VAL A 38 -10.29 16.90 -10.62
N TYR A 39 -9.61 16.75 -11.75
CA TYR A 39 -10.15 17.14 -13.04
C TYR A 39 -11.35 16.26 -13.41
N GLY A 40 -12.43 16.89 -13.91
CA GLY A 40 -13.65 16.23 -14.35
C GLY A 40 -13.78 16.20 -15.87
N LEU A 41 -14.37 15.13 -16.42
CA LEU A 41 -14.74 15.04 -17.85
C LEU A 41 -16.22 15.38 -18.01
N GLY A 42 -16.52 16.62 -18.36
CA GLY A 42 -17.87 17.16 -18.42
C GLY A 42 -18.58 16.93 -19.75
N ALA A 43 -19.88 16.68 -19.66
CA ALA A 43 -20.85 16.82 -20.75
C ALA A 43 -22.19 17.29 -20.18
N ASP A 44 -23.13 17.67 -21.05
CA ASP A 44 -24.47 18.08 -20.62
C ASP A 44 -25.20 16.93 -19.89
N ALA A 45 -25.52 17.13 -18.62
CA ALA A 45 -26.18 16.13 -17.77
C ALA A 45 -27.60 15.82 -18.22
N MET A 46 -28.25 16.73 -18.94
CA MET A 46 -29.64 16.59 -19.40
C MET A 46 -29.74 15.88 -20.76
N GLN A 47 -28.61 15.60 -21.40
CA GLN A 47 -28.55 14.92 -22.69
C GLN A 47 -28.04 13.47 -22.54
N ALA A 48 -28.95 12.51 -22.74
CA ALA A 48 -28.62 11.07 -22.69
C ALA A 48 -27.47 10.66 -23.63
N SER A 49 -27.40 11.27 -24.82
CA SER A 49 -26.32 11.04 -25.79
C SER A 49 -24.95 11.56 -25.32
N ALA A 50 -24.94 12.63 -24.53
CA ALA A 50 -23.71 13.22 -23.99
C ALA A 50 -23.12 12.34 -22.87
N ALA A 51 -23.97 11.77 -22.01
CA ALA A 51 -23.55 10.77 -21.02
C ALA A 51 -22.88 9.55 -21.67
N LYS A 52 -23.41 9.04 -22.80
CA LYS A 52 -22.80 7.94 -23.56
C LYS A 52 -21.38 8.25 -24.01
N LYS A 53 -21.13 9.47 -24.51
CA LYS A 53 -19.79 9.91 -24.92
C LYS A 53 -18.79 9.92 -23.76
N ILE A 54 -19.22 10.27 -22.54
CA ILE A 54 -18.36 10.17 -21.35
C ILE A 54 -17.94 8.72 -21.10
N TYR A 55 -18.89 7.79 -21.13
CA TYR A 55 -18.61 6.37 -20.91
C TYR A 55 -17.66 5.83 -21.99
N GLU A 56 -17.92 6.14 -23.25
CA GLU A 56 -17.10 5.75 -24.41
C GLU A 56 -15.67 6.29 -24.30
N ALA A 57 -15.50 7.61 -24.09
CA ALA A 57 -14.19 8.24 -24.00
C ALA A 57 -13.32 7.66 -22.86
N LYS A 58 -13.95 7.27 -21.75
CA LYS A 58 -13.25 6.70 -20.59
C LYS A 58 -13.07 5.18 -20.66
N GLY A 59 -13.80 4.47 -21.51
CA GLY A 59 -13.97 3.02 -21.39
C GLY A 59 -14.62 2.63 -20.05
N ARG A 60 -15.58 3.43 -19.57
CA ARG A 60 -16.25 3.25 -18.27
C ARG A 60 -17.55 2.45 -18.45
N PRO A 61 -17.87 1.49 -17.56
CA PRO A 61 -19.16 0.80 -17.57
C PRO A 61 -20.33 1.78 -17.42
N SER A 62 -21.38 1.60 -18.23
CA SER A 62 -22.55 2.49 -18.28
C SER A 62 -23.49 2.37 -17.07
N ASP A 63 -23.28 1.37 -16.21
CA ASP A 63 -24.00 1.17 -14.95
C ASP A 63 -23.37 1.93 -13.78
N ASN A 64 -22.27 2.65 -14.01
CA ASN A 64 -21.57 3.42 -12.99
C ASN A 64 -21.95 4.92 -13.06
N PRO A 65 -22.81 5.42 -12.14
CA PRO A 65 -23.44 6.73 -12.26
C PRO A 65 -22.45 7.89 -12.42
N LEU A 66 -22.93 9.02 -12.95
CA LEU A 66 -22.18 10.27 -13.06
C LEU A 66 -22.63 11.28 -12.00
N ILE A 67 -21.72 12.16 -11.59
CA ILE A 67 -22.04 13.26 -10.67
C ILE A 67 -22.43 14.49 -11.49
N VAL A 68 -23.61 15.04 -11.23
CA VAL A 68 -24.11 16.27 -11.84
C VAL A 68 -23.58 17.47 -11.07
N HIS A 69 -22.88 18.36 -11.78
CA HIS A 69 -22.30 19.58 -11.25
C HIS A 69 -23.19 20.77 -11.54
N ILE A 70 -23.41 21.60 -10.52
CA ILE A 70 -24.26 22.80 -10.56
C ILE A 70 -23.46 24.05 -10.15
N ALA A 71 -23.92 25.23 -10.59
CA ALA A 71 -23.35 26.53 -10.20
C ALA A 71 -24.29 27.38 -9.31
N ASP A 72 -25.48 26.87 -9.00
CA ASP A 72 -26.45 27.53 -8.14
C ASP A 72 -27.24 26.44 -7.38
N VAL A 73 -27.37 26.60 -6.06
CA VAL A 73 -28.07 25.63 -5.18
C VAL A 73 -29.55 25.46 -5.57
N SER A 74 -30.19 26.49 -6.13
CA SER A 74 -31.56 26.43 -6.61
C SER A 74 -31.77 25.39 -7.73
N ALA A 75 -30.71 25.02 -8.44
CA ALA A 75 -30.72 23.96 -9.45
C ALA A 75 -31.18 22.60 -8.90
N LEU A 76 -31.02 22.34 -7.59
CA LEU A 76 -31.51 21.12 -6.97
C LEU A 76 -33.00 20.89 -7.25
N ARG A 77 -33.82 21.95 -7.30
CA ARG A 77 -35.26 21.84 -7.57
C ARG A 77 -35.60 21.29 -8.95
N ASN A 78 -34.66 21.35 -9.89
CA ASN A 78 -34.83 20.79 -11.22
C ASN A 78 -34.27 19.36 -11.32
N LEU A 79 -33.36 18.98 -10.42
CA LEU A 79 -32.65 17.70 -10.44
C LEU A 79 -33.29 16.63 -9.54
N THR A 80 -34.07 17.02 -8.53
CA THR A 80 -34.78 16.10 -7.63
C THR A 80 -36.27 16.42 -7.55
N ASP A 81 -37.09 15.39 -7.38
CA ASP A 81 -38.54 15.52 -7.11
C ASP A 81 -38.82 16.14 -5.74
N GLU A 82 -37.94 15.90 -4.77
CA GLU A 82 -38.04 16.40 -3.41
C GLU A 82 -36.66 16.81 -2.90
N VAL A 83 -36.51 18.04 -2.40
CA VAL A 83 -35.24 18.51 -1.80
C VAL A 83 -35.27 18.20 -0.31
N PRO A 84 -34.48 17.23 0.20
CA PRO A 84 -34.49 16.90 1.62
C PRO A 84 -34.03 18.08 2.47
N GLY A 85 -34.62 18.27 3.66
CA GLY A 85 -34.19 19.32 4.59
C GLY A 85 -32.72 19.19 5.01
N LYS A 86 -32.23 17.94 5.16
CA LYS A 86 -30.81 17.64 5.41
C LYS A 86 -29.92 18.10 4.24
N ALA A 87 -30.37 17.96 2.99
CA ALA A 87 -29.62 18.44 1.83
C ALA A 87 -29.45 19.96 1.83
N VAL A 88 -30.48 20.72 2.23
CA VAL A 88 -30.40 22.18 2.34
C VAL A 88 -29.39 22.62 3.41
N LYS A 89 -29.39 21.94 4.57
CA LYS A 89 -28.42 22.21 5.64
C LYS A 89 -26.98 21.94 5.19
N LEU A 90 -26.76 20.79 4.56
CA LEU A 90 -25.44 20.40 4.04
C LEU A 90 -24.96 21.32 2.91
N ALA A 91 -25.84 21.69 1.98
CA ALA A 91 -25.49 22.65 0.93
C ALA A 91 -25.07 24.01 1.53
N LYS A 92 -25.77 24.50 2.55
CA LYS A 92 -25.38 25.74 3.23
C LYS A 92 -24.02 25.65 3.92
N ALA A 93 -23.66 24.48 4.45
CA ALA A 93 -22.41 24.28 5.19
C ALA A 93 -21.21 24.01 4.26
N PHE A 94 -21.42 23.23 3.19
CA PHE A 94 -20.32 22.63 2.43
C PHE A 94 -20.37 22.93 0.92
N TRP A 95 -21.38 23.67 0.41
CA TRP A 95 -21.39 24.12 -0.98
C TRP A 95 -21.17 25.63 -1.10
N PRO A 96 -20.35 26.08 -2.08
CA PRO A 96 -19.54 25.26 -3.00
C PRO A 96 -18.45 24.48 -2.26
N GLY A 97 -18.19 23.21 -2.65
CA GLY A 97 -17.17 22.40 -1.99
C GLY A 97 -17.18 20.90 -2.31
N PRO A 98 -16.30 20.14 -1.64
CA PRO A 98 -16.02 18.74 -1.94
C PRO A 98 -17.05 17.77 -1.35
N LEU A 99 -18.32 18.15 -1.30
CA LEU A 99 -19.44 17.29 -0.88
C LEU A 99 -20.33 16.95 -2.07
N THR A 100 -20.66 15.68 -2.24
CA THR A 100 -21.65 15.18 -3.21
C THR A 100 -22.81 14.58 -2.45
N MET A 101 -24.03 14.99 -2.80
CA MET A 101 -25.25 14.49 -2.17
C MET A 101 -26.02 13.63 -3.18
N ILE A 102 -26.40 12.43 -2.78
CA ILE A 102 -27.32 11.58 -3.54
C ILE A 102 -28.73 11.85 -3.05
N VAL A 103 -29.60 12.19 -3.99
CA VAL A 103 -31.03 12.46 -3.78
C VAL A 103 -31.84 11.68 -4.82
N LYS A 104 -33.16 11.59 -4.64
CA LYS A 104 -34.04 11.05 -5.69
C LYS A 104 -33.91 11.92 -6.94
N LYS A 105 -33.88 11.32 -8.12
CA LYS A 105 -33.78 12.11 -9.36
C LYS A 105 -35.17 12.56 -9.81
N SER A 106 -35.24 13.71 -10.48
CA SER A 106 -36.43 14.09 -11.23
C SER A 106 -36.50 13.39 -12.59
N ALA A 107 -37.64 13.51 -13.28
CA ALA A 107 -37.79 13.04 -14.65
C ALA A 107 -36.89 13.78 -15.66
N ALA A 108 -36.38 14.97 -15.31
CA ALA A 108 -35.49 15.75 -16.17
C ALA A 108 -34.09 15.11 -16.30
N VAL A 109 -33.66 14.32 -15.31
CA VAL A 109 -32.35 13.65 -15.33
C VAL A 109 -32.47 12.31 -16.09
N PRO A 110 -31.75 12.13 -17.22
CA PRO A 110 -31.75 10.89 -17.97
C PRO A 110 -31.19 9.71 -17.18
N TYR A 111 -31.70 8.51 -17.45
CA TYR A 111 -31.19 7.29 -16.82
C TYR A 111 -29.74 6.99 -17.21
N GLU A 112 -29.30 7.40 -18.40
CA GLU A 112 -27.90 7.29 -18.82
C GLU A 112 -26.96 8.09 -17.91
N THR A 113 -27.40 9.25 -17.42
CA THR A 113 -26.64 10.07 -16.47
C THR A 113 -26.54 9.38 -15.10
N THR A 114 -27.62 8.72 -14.66
CA THR A 114 -27.70 8.06 -13.35
C THR A 114 -27.26 6.60 -13.36
N GLY A 115 -26.75 6.07 -14.48
CA GLY A 115 -26.38 4.64 -14.58
C GLY A 115 -27.58 3.69 -14.41
N GLY A 116 -28.79 4.16 -14.73
CA GLY A 116 -30.03 3.42 -14.56
C GLY A 116 -30.64 3.49 -13.15
N MET A 117 -30.13 4.35 -12.27
CA MET A 117 -30.65 4.54 -10.92
C MET A 117 -31.80 5.56 -10.89
N ASP A 118 -32.69 5.43 -9.91
CA ASP A 118 -33.73 6.43 -9.59
C ASP A 118 -33.22 7.57 -8.69
N THR A 119 -31.92 7.62 -8.47
CA THR A 119 -31.22 8.63 -7.69
C THR A 119 -30.21 9.38 -8.56
N VAL A 120 -29.89 10.61 -8.17
CA VAL A 120 -28.87 11.44 -8.83
C VAL A 120 -27.88 11.95 -7.78
N ALA A 121 -26.59 11.86 -8.11
CA ALA A 121 -25.52 12.44 -7.33
C ALA A 121 -25.29 13.89 -7.79
N VAL A 122 -25.39 14.85 -6.89
CA VAL A 122 -25.25 16.28 -7.20
C VAL A 122 -24.12 16.90 -6.39
N ARG A 123 -23.37 17.83 -7.00
CA ARG A 123 -22.30 18.60 -6.34
C ARG A 123 -22.23 20.02 -6.88
N MET A 124 -21.93 20.98 -6.02
CA MET A 124 -21.50 22.32 -6.43
C MET A 124 -20.00 22.47 -6.19
N PRO A 125 -19.14 22.40 -7.23
CA PRO A 125 -17.69 22.43 -7.05
C PRO A 125 -17.21 23.81 -6.58
N ASN A 126 -16.23 23.84 -5.67
CA ASN A 126 -15.58 25.08 -5.25
C ASN A 126 -14.39 25.43 -6.14
N HIS A 127 -14.64 25.66 -7.43
CA HIS A 127 -13.57 26.02 -8.36
C HIS A 127 -14.04 27.07 -9.36
N PRO A 128 -13.37 28.25 -9.45
CA PRO A 128 -13.81 29.36 -10.31
C PRO A 128 -14.05 28.96 -11.78
N ILE A 129 -13.13 28.20 -12.38
CA ILE A 129 -13.26 27.72 -13.77
C ILE A 129 -14.47 26.78 -13.93
N ALA A 130 -14.71 25.88 -12.97
CA ALA A 130 -15.83 24.94 -13.03
C ALA A 130 -17.17 25.68 -12.93
N LEU A 131 -17.29 26.61 -11.97
CA LEU A 131 -18.48 27.42 -11.77
C LEU A 131 -18.76 28.30 -13.00
N ALA A 132 -17.73 28.95 -13.56
CA ALA A 132 -17.85 29.75 -14.77
C ALA A 132 -18.30 28.91 -15.98
N LEU A 133 -17.73 27.72 -16.16
CA LEU A 133 -18.12 26.80 -17.23
C LEU A 133 -19.58 26.37 -17.10
N ILE A 134 -20.00 25.92 -15.90
CA ILE A 134 -21.37 25.47 -15.65
C ILE A 134 -22.35 26.62 -15.90
N ALA A 135 -22.09 27.81 -15.34
CA ALA A 135 -22.93 28.99 -15.53
C ALA A 135 -23.03 29.40 -17.01
N ALA A 136 -21.91 29.49 -17.73
CA ALA A 136 -21.88 29.88 -19.13
C ALA A 136 -22.49 28.82 -20.07
N SER A 137 -22.50 27.55 -19.66
CA SER A 137 -23.15 26.47 -20.42
C SER A 137 -24.66 26.63 -20.48
N GLY A 138 -25.28 27.18 -19.43
CA GLY A 138 -26.73 27.26 -19.29
C GLY A 138 -27.41 25.91 -19.01
N THR A 139 -26.62 24.86 -18.71
CA THR A 139 -27.09 23.52 -18.32
C THR A 139 -26.37 23.06 -17.05
N TYR A 140 -26.59 21.80 -16.66
CA TYR A 140 -25.83 21.10 -15.62
C TYR A 140 -24.80 20.18 -16.25
N ILE A 141 -23.66 19.99 -15.60
CA ILE A 141 -22.55 19.23 -16.19
C ILE A 141 -22.38 17.90 -15.47
N ALA A 142 -22.66 16.79 -16.15
CA ALA A 142 -22.33 15.47 -15.65
C ALA A 142 -20.83 15.24 -15.85
N ALA A 143 -20.09 14.97 -14.77
CA ALA A 143 -18.65 14.78 -14.85
C ALA A 143 -18.15 13.73 -13.84
N PRO A 144 -17.62 12.58 -14.29
CA PRO A 144 -16.70 11.77 -13.50
C PRO A 144 -15.28 12.36 -13.59
N SER A 145 -14.32 11.76 -12.89
CA SER A 145 -12.89 12.09 -13.04
C SER A 145 -12.42 11.97 -14.51
N ALA A 146 -11.47 12.80 -14.96
CA ALA A 146 -11.06 12.90 -16.37
C ALA A 146 -9.93 11.93 -16.79
N ASN A 147 -9.95 10.69 -16.30
CA ASN A 147 -8.97 9.63 -16.58
C ASN A 147 -9.55 8.51 -17.45
N THR A 148 -8.70 7.67 -18.03
CA THR A 148 -9.15 6.35 -18.52
C THR A 148 -9.59 5.49 -17.34
N SER A 149 -10.72 4.77 -17.47
CA SER A 149 -11.30 3.99 -16.36
C SER A 149 -10.26 3.02 -15.76
N GLY A 150 -10.18 2.99 -14.42
CA GLY A 150 -9.22 2.18 -13.67
C GLY A 150 -7.95 2.93 -13.23
N ARG A 151 -7.46 3.89 -14.03
CA ARG A 151 -6.23 4.65 -13.75
C ARG A 151 -6.38 5.62 -12.55
N PRO A 152 -5.28 6.14 -11.96
CA PRO A 152 -5.33 7.20 -10.96
C PRO A 152 -6.11 8.42 -11.45
N SER A 153 -6.83 9.11 -10.56
CA SER A 153 -7.58 10.31 -10.98
C SER A 153 -6.63 11.45 -11.38
N PRO A 154 -7.00 12.32 -12.31
CA PRO A 154 -6.13 13.38 -12.79
C PRO A 154 -6.19 14.60 -11.87
N THR A 155 -5.03 15.00 -11.34
CA THR A 155 -4.86 16.20 -10.50
C THR A 155 -4.24 17.40 -11.24
N ALA A 156 -3.96 17.25 -12.54
CA ALA A 156 -3.35 18.26 -13.41
C ALA A 156 -3.79 18.03 -14.86
N ALA A 157 -3.71 19.04 -15.72
CA ALA A 157 -4.16 18.97 -17.11
C ALA A 157 -3.32 17.97 -17.94
N GLU A 158 -2.04 17.82 -17.62
CA GLU A 158 -1.12 16.87 -18.23
C GLU A 158 -1.60 15.42 -18.02
N HIS A 159 -2.12 15.11 -16.83
CA HIS A 159 -2.71 13.80 -16.54
C HIS A 159 -3.92 13.50 -17.44
N VAL A 160 -4.74 14.52 -17.71
CA VAL A 160 -5.89 14.41 -18.61
C VAL A 160 -5.42 14.20 -20.04
N MET A 161 -4.41 14.95 -20.49
CA MET A 161 -3.83 14.82 -21.82
C MET A 161 -3.29 13.40 -22.05
N THR A 162 -2.53 12.86 -21.10
CA THR A 162 -2.00 11.48 -21.18
C THR A 162 -3.10 10.43 -21.37
N ASP A 163 -4.27 10.61 -20.76
CA ASP A 163 -5.33 9.61 -20.76
C ASP A 163 -6.35 9.78 -21.90
N LEU A 164 -6.66 11.02 -22.26
CA LEU A 164 -7.82 11.40 -23.08
C LEU A 164 -7.46 12.17 -24.35
N ASN A 165 -6.17 12.34 -24.67
CA ASN A 165 -5.77 12.90 -25.96
C ASN A 165 -6.43 12.14 -27.13
N GLU A 166 -6.88 12.90 -28.11
CA GLU A 166 -7.62 12.48 -29.30
C GLU A 166 -9.02 11.90 -29.06
N LYS A 167 -9.44 11.74 -27.79
CA LYS A 167 -10.78 11.27 -27.40
C LYS A 167 -11.73 12.42 -27.08
N ILE A 168 -11.21 13.57 -26.66
CA ILE A 168 -12.00 14.74 -26.25
C ILE A 168 -11.54 16.00 -26.97
N PRO A 169 -12.42 16.97 -27.26
CA PRO A 169 -12.04 18.14 -28.05
C PRO A 169 -11.23 19.16 -27.25
N LEU A 170 -11.49 19.32 -25.95
CA LEU A 170 -10.95 20.42 -25.16
C LEU A 170 -10.62 20.02 -23.71
N ILE A 171 -9.45 20.49 -23.24
CA ILE A 171 -9.03 20.49 -21.84
C ILE A 171 -8.85 21.95 -21.42
N LEU A 172 -9.53 22.35 -20.35
CA LEU A 172 -9.26 23.61 -19.66
C LEU A 172 -8.15 23.37 -18.64
N ASP A 173 -7.00 24.01 -18.81
CA ASP A 173 -5.87 23.90 -17.87
C ASP A 173 -5.94 25.04 -16.85
N GLY A 174 -6.29 24.68 -15.60
CA GLY A 174 -6.28 25.59 -14.45
C GLY A 174 -5.15 25.30 -13.45
N GLY A 175 -4.13 24.53 -13.86
CA GLY A 175 -3.05 24.09 -12.98
C GLY A 175 -3.42 22.91 -12.08
N SER A 176 -2.63 22.69 -11.04
CA SER A 176 -2.83 21.60 -10.08
C SER A 176 -4.05 21.85 -9.18
N VAL A 177 -4.78 20.78 -8.87
CA VAL A 177 -5.93 20.83 -7.96
C VAL A 177 -5.50 21.03 -6.50
N GLY A 178 -6.41 21.56 -5.67
CA GLY A 178 -6.11 21.90 -4.27
C GLY A 178 -6.10 20.71 -3.30
N ILE A 179 -7.06 19.78 -3.43
CA ILE A 179 -7.28 18.66 -2.49
C ILE A 179 -6.64 17.35 -3.00
N GLY A 180 -6.78 17.03 -4.29
CA GLY A 180 -6.16 15.86 -4.90
C GLY A 180 -6.88 14.52 -4.76
N ILE A 181 -7.89 14.42 -3.89
CA ILE A 181 -8.81 13.26 -3.81
C ILE A 181 -10.25 13.67 -4.16
N GLU A 182 -11.09 12.72 -4.57
CA GLU A 182 -12.48 13.03 -4.92
C GLU A 182 -13.34 13.42 -3.71
N SER A 183 -14.47 14.08 -4.01
CA SER A 183 -15.48 14.50 -3.02
C SER A 183 -16.01 13.35 -2.17
N THR A 184 -16.36 13.68 -0.92
CA THR A 184 -17.19 12.85 -0.05
C THR A 184 -18.55 12.65 -0.71
N ILE A 185 -19.09 11.43 -0.67
CA ILE A 185 -20.44 11.13 -1.17
C ILE A 185 -21.32 10.68 -0.01
N ILE A 186 -22.42 11.40 0.20
CA ILE A 186 -23.46 11.07 1.20
C ILE A 186 -24.79 10.75 0.50
N ASP A 187 -25.39 9.61 0.86
CA ASP A 187 -26.73 9.20 0.48
C ASP A 187 -27.76 9.80 1.45
N LEU A 188 -28.68 10.61 0.90
CA LEU A 188 -29.76 11.26 1.65
C LEU A 188 -31.13 10.64 1.34
N THR A 189 -31.16 9.48 0.68
CA THR A 189 -32.42 8.80 0.30
C THR A 189 -32.96 7.88 1.38
N GLU A 190 -32.12 7.52 2.35
CA GLU A 190 -32.47 6.71 3.52
C GLU A 190 -32.81 7.60 4.74
N GLU A 191 -33.41 7.01 5.79
CA GLU A 191 -33.77 7.72 7.02
C GLU A 191 -32.54 8.31 7.74
N THR A 192 -31.52 7.46 7.91
CA THR A 192 -30.19 7.83 8.40
C THR A 192 -29.25 7.98 7.20
N PRO A 193 -28.71 9.19 6.96
CA PRO A 193 -27.77 9.43 5.88
C PRO A 193 -26.53 8.55 5.96
N MET A 194 -26.01 8.16 4.81
CA MET A 194 -24.91 7.20 4.73
C MET A 194 -23.78 7.71 3.83
N ILE A 195 -22.54 7.69 4.33
CA ILE A 195 -21.34 7.98 3.54
C ILE A 195 -21.02 6.76 2.69
N LEU A 196 -21.16 6.91 1.37
CA LEU A 196 -20.84 5.87 0.39
C LEU A 196 -19.42 6.00 -0.16
N ARG A 197 -18.79 7.17 0.03
CA ARG A 197 -17.38 7.37 -0.31
C ARG A 197 -16.77 8.41 0.62
N PRO A 198 -15.73 8.06 1.40
CA PRO A 198 -15.01 9.02 2.22
C PRO A 198 -14.19 9.95 1.31
N GLY A 199 -14.06 11.20 1.74
CA GLY A 199 -13.36 12.28 1.05
C GLY A 199 -12.99 13.37 2.05
N TYR A 200 -12.85 14.60 1.57
CA TYR A 200 -12.42 15.73 2.40
C TYR A 200 -13.38 16.10 3.54
N ILE A 201 -14.70 15.96 3.31
CA ILE A 201 -15.69 16.19 4.36
C ILE A 201 -15.82 14.90 5.17
N THR A 202 -15.44 14.93 6.45
CA THR A 202 -15.41 13.76 7.33
C THR A 202 -16.80 13.45 7.90
N GLN A 203 -16.94 12.29 8.57
CA GLN A 203 -18.19 11.91 9.24
C GLN A 203 -18.55 12.91 10.33
N GLU A 204 -17.57 13.32 11.14
CA GLU A 204 -17.74 14.24 12.26
C GLU A 204 -18.27 15.59 11.76
N MET A 205 -17.70 16.12 10.66
CA MET A 205 -18.18 17.35 10.03
C MET A 205 -19.64 17.26 9.59
N LEU A 206 -20.06 16.09 9.06
CA LEU A 206 -21.44 15.88 8.64
C LEU A 206 -22.38 15.78 9.86
N GLU A 207 -21.95 15.07 10.90
CA GLU A 207 -22.73 14.86 12.12
C GLU A 207 -23.01 16.16 12.87
N GLU A 208 -22.05 17.09 12.88
CA GLU A 208 -22.24 18.44 13.44
C GLU A 208 -23.39 19.22 12.77
N VAL A 209 -23.66 18.96 11.48
CA VAL A 209 -24.67 19.71 10.70
C VAL A 209 -26.04 19.03 10.71
N ILE A 210 -26.07 17.71 10.59
CA ILE A 210 -27.33 16.96 10.36
C ILE A 210 -27.64 15.90 11.41
N GLY A 211 -26.82 15.75 12.45
CA GLY A 211 -26.92 14.67 13.43
C GLY A 211 -26.38 13.36 12.87
N GLU A 212 -26.78 12.22 13.45
CA GLU A 212 -26.27 10.89 13.12
C GLU A 212 -26.13 10.61 11.60
N VAL A 213 -24.93 10.16 11.22
CA VAL A 213 -24.56 9.72 9.87
C VAL A 213 -23.85 8.37 9.99
N HIS A 214 -24.15 7.44 9.09
CA HIS A 214 -23.47 6.14 9.05
C HIS A 214 -22.44 6.11 7.93
N VAL A 215 -21.46 5.23 8.05
CA VAL A 215 -20.49 4.93 6.99
C VAL A 215 -20.84 3.56 6.41
N ASP A 216 -20.89 3.45 5.08
CA ASP A 216 -21.21 2.18 4.40
C ASP A 216 -20.20 1.09 4.79
N PRO A 217 -20.63 -0.03 5.40
CA PRO A 217 -19.76 -1.16 5.74
C PRO A 217 -19.04 -1.75 4.52
N GLY A 218 -19.62 -1.59 3.32
CA GLY A 218 -19.04 -2.03 2.04
C GLY A 218 -17.77 -1.29 1.64
N LEU A 219 -17.38 -0.21 2.33
CA LEU A 219 -16.10 0.47 2.10
C LEU A 219 -14.88 -0.37 2.51
N ILE A 220 -15.08 -1.39 3.35
CA ILE A 220 -14.03 -2.28 3.89
C ILE A 220 -14.01 -3.63 3.15
N ALA A 221 -15.15 -4.07 2.60
CA ALA A 221 -15.30 -5.38 1.95
C ALA A 221 -15.25 -5.26 0.41
N SER A 222 -14.28 -5.93 -0.21
CA SER A 222 -13.99 -5.86 -1.66
C SER A 222 -15.09 -6.41 -2.58
N ASP A 223 -16.06 -7.16 -2.05
CA ASP A 223 -17.04 -7.91 -2.85
C ASP A 223 -18.48 -7.67 -2.38
N SER A 224 -19.13 -6.63 -2.92
CA SER A 224 -20.59 -6.55 -2.89
C SER A 224 -21.16 -6.80 -4.30
N LEU A 225 -22.09 -7.76 -4.41
CA LEU A 225 -22.81 -8.09 -5.65
C LEU A 225 -23.88 -7.04 -6.02
N GLN A 226 -24.06 -6.00 -5.21
CA GLN A 226 -25.08 -4.96 -5.43
C GLN A 226 -24.66 -3.96 -6.52
N LYS A 227 -25.64 -3.31 -7.17
CA LYS A 227 -25.37 -2.21 -8.11
C LYS A 227 -24.77 -1.02 -7.35
N PRO A 228 -23.69 -0.38 -7.85
CA PRO A 228 -23.07 0.72 -7.15
C PRO A 228 -24.01 1.94 -7.13
N LYS A 229 -24.39 2.40 -5.93
CA LYS A 229 -25.15 3.65 -5.75
C LYS A 229 -24.30 4.89 -6.06
N ALA A 230 -22.98 4.78 -6.00
CA ALA A 230 -22.03 5.88 -6.21
C ALA A 230 -20.77 5.46 -6.99
N PRO A 231 -20.07 6.41 -7.63
CA PRO A 231 -18.77 6.17 -8.24
C PRO A 231 -17.72 5.67 -7.25
N GLY A 232 -16.94 4.66 -7.65
CA GLY A 232 -15.74 4.21 -6.93
C GLY A 232 -15.96 3.07 -5.92
N MET A 233 -17.08 2.34 -6.02
CA MET A 233 -17.45 1.28 -5.07
C MET A 233 -17.15 -0.17 -5.52
N LYS A 234 -17.05 -0.47 -6.83
CA LYS A 234 -17.10 -1.88 -7.33
C LYS A 234 -15.85 -2.38 -8.06
N TYR A 235 -15.06 -1.50 -8.68
CA TYR A 235 -13.95 -1.92 -9.57
C TYR A 235 -12.59 -1.60 -8.96
N ARG A 236 -11.53 -2.29 -9.39
CA ARG A 236 -10.14 -1.84 -9.13
C ARG A 236 -10.03 -0.42 -9.68
N HIS A 237 -9.86 0.54 -8.78
CA HIS A 237 -9.91 1.97 -9.06
C HIS A 237 -8.62 2.59 -8.57
N TYR A 238 -8.12 3.57 -9.32
CA TYR A 238 -6.91 4.33 -9.01
C TYR A 238 -5.60 3.55 -9.12
N ALA A 239 -5.63 2.39 -9.78
CA ALA A 239 -4.47 1.51 -9.84
C ALA A 239 -3.43 2.07 -10.82
N PRO A 240 -2.17 2.23 -10.40
CA PRO A 240 -1.05 2.42 -11.33
C PRO A 240 -0.89 1.17 -12.21
N LYS A 241 -0.02 1.25 -13.22
CA LYS A 241 0.36 0.10 -14.06
C LYS A 241 1.09 -0.97 -13.24
N ALA A 242 1.95 -0.52 -12.33
CA ALA A 242 2.73 -1.37 -11.43
C ALA A 242 1.83 -2.06 -10.39
N ASP A 243 2.28 -3.20 -9.87
CA ASP A 243 1.65 -3.80 -8.71
C ASP A 243 1.94 -2.96 -7.47
N LEU A 244 0.91 -2.61 -6.70
CA LEU A 244 1.03 -1.79 -5.51
C LEU A 244 0.69 -2.62 -4.27
N THR A 245 1.58 -2.62 -3.29
CA THR A 245 1.38 -3.27 -1.99
C THR A 245 1.52 -2.23 -0.88
N VAL A 246 0.54 -2.20 0.03
CA VAL A 246 0.59 -1.35 1.23
C VAL A 246 1.14 -2.17 2.39
N VAL A 247 2.17 -1.66 3.08
CA VAL A 247 2.76 -2.30 4.24
C VAL A 247 2.30 -1.59 5.51
N THR A 248 1.67 -2.33 6.42
CA THR A 248 1.06 -1.81 7.66
C THR A 248 1.77 -2.34 8.90
N GLY A 249 1.88 -1.52 9.95
CA GLY A 249 2.46 -1.92 11.23
C GLY A 249 3.30 -0.82 11.87
N GLU A 250 4.09 -1.20 12.87
CA GLU A 250 5.02 -0.29 13.54
C GLU A 250 6.04 0.28 12.54
N LYS A 251 6.33 1.59 12.65
CA LYS A 251 7.17 2.34 11.70
C LYS A 251 8.46 1.59 11.34
N LYS A 252 9.18 1.11 12.35
CA LYS A 252 10.47 0.40 12.17
C LYS A 252 10.32 -0.91 11.39
N ASP A 253 9.28 -1.68 11.69
CA ASP A 253 9.02 -2.96 11.02
C ASP A 253 8.56 -2.76 9.57
N VAL A 254 7.78 -1.71 9.30
CA VAL A 254 7.38 -1.31 7.94
C VAL A 254 8.62 -0.99 7.11
N ILE A 255 9.53 -0.16 7.64
CA ILE A 255 10.77 0.22 6.96
C ILE A 255 11.62 -1.02 6.67
N GLY A 256 11.84 -1.88 7.67
CA GLY A 256 12.59 -3.13 7.51
C GLY A 256 11.98 -4.06 6.46
N THR A 257 10.65 -4.23 6.49
CA THR A 257 9.92 -5.06 5.53
C THR A 257 10.05 -4.51 4.10
N ILE A 258 9.81 -3.21 3.90
CA ILE A 258 9.90 -2.58 2.57
C ILE A 258 11.34 -2.64 2.03
N ASN A 259 12.36 -2.38 2.86
CA ASN A 259 13.77 -2.47 2.44
C ASN A 259 14.13 -3.86 1.93
N TYR A 260 13.70 -4.91 2.62
CA TYR A 260 13.93 -6.29 2.22
C TYR A 260 13.17 -6.66 0.93
N LEU A 261 11.89 -6.28 0.83
CA LEU A 261 11.09 -6.55 -0.37
C LEU A 261 11.69 -5.85 -1.58
N SER A 262 12.14 -4.61 -1.39
CA SER A 262 12.79 -3.82 -2.44
C SER A 262 14.11 -4.44 -2.88
N HIS A 263 14.97 -4.83 -1.93
CA HIS A 263 16.23 -5.50 -2.24
C HIS A 263 16.00 -6.81 -3.01
N THR A 264 15.00 -7.60 -2.62
CA THR A 264 14.70 -8.84 -3.32
C THR A 264 14.13 -8.59 -4.72
N GLY A 265 13.18 -7.67 -4.85
CA GLY A 265 12.62 -7.33 -6.15
C GLY A 265 13.73 -6.93 -7.14
N ILE A 266 14.67 -6.10 -6.68
CA ILE A 266 15.83 -5.67 -7.48
C ILE A 266 16.76 -6.85 -7.82
N SER A 267 17.03 -7.76 -6.88
CA SER A 267 17.87 -8.94 -7.15
C SER A 267 17.24 -9.90 -8.17
N GLN A 268 15.91 -9.88 -8.31
CA GLN A 268 15.15 -10.57 -9.34
C GLN A 268 15.04 -9.79 -10.67
N GLY A 269 15.66 -8.61 -10.76
CA GLY A 269 15.64 -7.76 -11.95
C GLY A 269 14.40 -6.88 -12.10
N LYS A 270 13.58 -6.73 -11.05
CA LYS A 270 12.44 -5.81 -11.05
C LYS A 270 12.87 -4.38 -10.70
N LYS A 271 12.21 -3.40 -11.30
CA LYS A 271 12.28 -1.99 -10.88
C LYS A 271 11.27 -1.74 -9.76
N ILE A 272 11.75 -1.19 -8.65
CA ILE A 272 10.94 -1.00 -7.44
C ILE A 272 10.74 0.49 -7.17
N GLY A 273 9.49 0.89 -6.97
CA GLY A 273 9.10 2.20 -6.46
C GLY A 273 8.71 2.13 -4.98
N ILE A 274 9.00 3.19 -4.23
CA ILE A 274 8.62 3.30 -2.81
C ILE A 274 7.89 4.62 -2.57
N ILE A 275 6.67 4.55 -2.04
CA ILE A 275 5.94 5.71 -1.52
C ILE A 275 6.25 5.83 -0.02
N ALA A 276 6.96 6.89 0.33
CA ALA A 276 7.42 7.18 1.69
C ALA A 276 6.83 8.50 2.20
N THR A 277 6.96 8.79 3.50
CA THR A 277 6.76 10.15 4.03
C THR A 277 8.11 10.86 4.14
N ASP A 278 8.09 12.17 4.41
CA ASP A 278 9.32 12.97 4.58
C ASP A 278 10.21 12.41 5.70
N GLU A 279 9.60 11.84 6.75
CA GLU A 279 10.26 11.30 7.93
C GLU A 279 10.92 9.94 7.71
N THR A 280 10.60 9.22 6.62
CA THR A 280 11.06 7.86 6.34
C THR A 280 11.79 7.73 5.02
N ALA A 281 11.64 8.70 4.11
CA ALA A 281 12.24 8.64 2.77
C ALA A 281 13.74 8.36 2.81
N GLY A 282 14.46 8.89 3.80
CA GLY A 282 15.90 8.66 3.99
C GLY A 282 16.29 7.30 4.57
N GLU A 283 15.33 6.49 5.03
CA GLU A 283 15.55 5.17 5.65
C GLU A 283 15.47 4.03 4.62
N TYR A 284 15.02 4.31 3.39
CA TYR A 284 14.96 3.35 2.29
C TYR A 284 16.25 3.30 1.50
N ARG A 285 16.86 2.11 1.41
CA ARG A 285 18.24 1.94 0.90
C ARG A 285 18.33 1.69 -0.61
N CYS A 286 17.22 1.29 -1.23
CA CYS A 286 17.19 0.93 -2.66
C CYS A 286 15.79 1.15 -3.25
N GLY A 287 15.72 1.26 -4.59
CA GLY A 287 14.50 1.60 -5.32
C GLY A 287 14.31 3.10 -5.55
N ASP A 288 13.32 3.44 -6.37
CA ASP A 288 12.90 4.81 -6.65
C ASP A 288 11.99 5.31 -5.52
N VAL A 289 12.57 6.01 -4.54
CA VAL A 289 11.84 6.54 -3.38
C VAL A 289 11.25 7.90 -3.72
N ILE A 290 9.94 8.06 -3.48
CA ILE A 290 9.23 9.33 -3.63
C ILE A 290 8.46 9.62 -2.35
N SER A 291 8.78 10.76 -1.73
CA SER A 291 7.99 11.26 -0.60
C SER A 291 6.64 11.79 -1.06
N ILE A 292 5.58 11.43 -0.33
CA ILE A 292 4.22 11.97 -0.49
C ILE A 292 3.98 13.25 0.33
N GLY A 293 4.91 13.58 1.23
CA GLY A 293 4.84 14.71 2.16
C GLY A 293 5.05 14.28 3.61
N ALA A 294 5.02 15.25 4.52
CA ALA A 294 5.09 15.02 5.95
C ALA A 294 3.84 14.28 6.46
N ARG A 295 4.03 13.36 7.40
CA ARG A 295 2.94 12.53 7.95
C ARG A 295 1.86 13.36 8.65
N GLU A 296 2.24 14.49 9.22
CA GLU A 296 1.34 15.44 9.88
C GLU A 296 0.54 16.34 8.91
N ASP A 297 0.95 16.45 7.64
CA ASP A 297 0.29 17.27 6.62
C ASP A 297 -0.58 16.40 5.69
N GLU A 298 -1.73 15.95 6.21
CA GLU A 298 -2.67 15.11 5.46
C GLU A 298 -3.18 15.77 4.18
N ASP A 299 -3.32 17.10 4.17
CA ASP A 299 -3.70 17.88 2.99
C ASP A 299 -2.67 17.74 1.87
N ALA A 300 -1.37 17.82 2.20
CA ALA A 300 -0.30 17.59 1.22
C ALA A 300 -0.30 16.14 0.72
N ILE A 301 -0.48 15.16 1.61
CA ILE A 301 -0.53 13.74 1.22
C ILE A 301 -1.67 13.48 0.23
N ALA A 302 -2.88 13.99 0.53
CA ALA A 302 -4.03 13.88 -0.36
C ALA A 302 -3.77 14.54 -1.72
N ARG A 303 -3.13 15.71 -1.73
CA ARG A 303 -2.80 16.46 -2.95
C ARG A 303 -1.83 15.72 -3.86
N HIS A 304 -0.85 15.04 -3.27
CA HIS A 304 0.23 14.36 -3.99
C HIS A 304 -0.09 12.93 -4.40
N LEU A 305 -1.02 12.24 -3.72
CA LEU A 305 -1.29 10.81 -3.90
C LEU A 305 -1.37 10.36 -5.36
N TYR A 306 -2.30 10.91 -6.15
CA TYR A 306 -2.45 10.49 -7.55
C TYR A 306 -1.32 10.97 -8.45
N GLY A 307 -0.68 12.10 -8.13
CA GLY A 307 0.49 12.58 -8.85
C GLY A 307 1.66 11.60 -8.73
N ILE A 308 1.89 11.06 -7.53
CA ILE A 308 2.95 10.07 -7.29
C ILE A 308 2.64 8.75 -7.97
N LEU A 309 1.41 8.25 -7.87
CA LEU A 309 1.01 7.02 -8.57
C LEU A 309 1.22 7.13 -10.08
N ARG A 310 0.93 8.30 -10.67
CA ARG A 310 1.20 8.57 -12.09
C ARG A 310 2.69 8.74 -12.38
N LYS A 311 3.45 9.36 -11.49
CA LYS A 311 4.90 9.48 -11.62
C LYS A 311 5.58 8.09 -11.66
N PHE A 312 5.09 7.13 -10.89
CA PHE A 312 5.57 5.74 -11.00
C PHE A 312 5.19 5.07 -12.33
N ASP A 313 4.05 5.40 -12.93
CA ASP A 313 3.71 4.95 -14.29
C ASP A 313 4.68 5.48 -15.36
N ASP A 314 5.28 6.65 -15.12
CA ASP A 314 6.27 7.29 -15.99
C ASP A 314 7.69 6.76 -15.76
N LEU A 315 8.01 6.38 -14.52
CA LEU A 315 9.27 5.70 -14.16
C LEU A 315 9.30 4.23 -14.61
N ASP A 316 8.14 3.69 -15.00
CA ASP A 316 8.01 2.32 -15.51
C ASP A 316 8.55 1.29 -14.51
N VAL A 317 8.15 1.45 -13.24
CA VAL A 317 8.46 0.49 -12.16
C VAL A 317 7.54 -0.72 -12.27
N ASP A 318 8.04 -1.90 -11.89
CA ASP A 318 7.28 -3.15 -11.90
C ASP A 318 6.41 -3.30 -10.64
N THR A 319 6.92 -2.82 -9.50
CA THR A 319 6.26 -2.96 -8.19
C THR A 319 6.45 -1.69 -7.36
N ILE A 320 5.40 -1.28 -6.64
CA ILE A 320 5.40 -0.16 -5.72
C ILE A 320 5.09 -0.68 -4.32
N TYR A 321 5.91 -0.31 -3.35
CA TYR A 321 5.63 -0.49 -1.93
C TYR A 321 5.26 0.85 -1.31
N SER A 322 4.15 0.91 -0.59
CA SER A 322 3.73 2.11 0.14
C SER A 322 3.67 1.81 1.63
N GLU A 323 4.13 2.76 2.44
CA GLU A 323 3.76 2.80 3.85
C GLU A 323 2.26 2.99 4.03
N SER A 324 1.73 2.57 5.17
CA SER A 324 0.41 2.97 5.63
C SER A 324 0.42 4.35 6.29
N PHE A 325 -0.68 5.07 6.11
CA PHE A 325 -0.94 6.35 6.74
C PHE A 325 -2.07 6.13 7.76
N GLU A 326 -1.72 5.75 8.99
CA GLU A 326 -2.71 5.54 10.05
C GLU A 326 -3.12 6.89 10.65
N SER A 327 -4.28 7.42 10.24
CA SER A 327 -4.89 8.57 10.91
C SER A 327 -6.41 8.64 10.75
N GLU A 328 -7.07 9.32 11.69
CA GLU A 328 -8.52 9.61 11.69
C GLU A 328 -8.84 10.71 10.66
N GLY A 329 -10.12 10.86 10.29
CA GLY A 329 -10.53 11.94 9.38
C GLY A 329 -10.04 11.77 7.93
N LEU A 330 -9.27 12.73 7.41
CA LEU A 330 -8.83 12.78 6.01
C LEU A 330 -7.87 11.62 5.67
N GLY A 331 -7.06 11.18 6.63
CA GLY A 331 -6.25 9.96 6.54
C GLY A 331 -7.02 8.72 6.08
N GLN A 332 -8.24 8.52 6.59
CA GLN A 332 -9.09 7.40 6.18
C GLN A 332 -9.48 7.50 4.69
N ALA A 333 -9.73 8.71 4.20
CA ALA A 333 -10.04 8.92 2.79
C ALA A 333 -8.83 8.63 1.89
N ILE A 334 -7.64 9.05 2.30
CA ILE A 334 -6.36 8.76 1.62
C ILE A 334 -6.13 7.25 1.58
N MET A 335 -6.21 6.58 2.73
CA MET A 335 -6.05 5.13 2.83
C MET A 335 -7.09 4.38 2.01
N ASN A 336 -8.34 4.84 1.96
CA ASN A 336 -9.35 4.24 1.09
C ASN A 336 -8.93 4.26 -0.39
N ARG A 337 -8.29 5.34 -0.85
CA ARG A 337 -7.80 5.45 -2.24
C ARG A 337 -6.58 4.56 -2.47
N LEU A 338 -5.63 4.59 -1.54
CA LEU A 338 -4.40 3.78 -1.63
C LEU A 338 -4.72 2.27 -1.62
N LEU A 339 -5.59 1.81 -0.73
CA LEU A 339 -6.01 0.41 -0.64
C LEU A 339 -6.74 -0.05 -1.91
N LYS A 340 -7.59 0.81 -2.50
CA LYS A 340 -8.24 0.52 -3.78
C LYS A 340 -7.24 0.46 -4.94
N ALA A 341 -6.25 1.34 -4.96
CA ALA A 341 -5.17 1.32 -5.94
C ALA A 341 -4.36 0.01 -5.84
N ALA A 342 -4.10 -0.44 -4.61
CA ALA A 342 -3.43 -1.70 -4.28
C ALA A 342 -4.29 -2.95 -4.53
N GLY A 343 -5.56 -2.81 -4.92
CA GLY A 343 -6.48 -3.96 -5.02
C GLY A 343 -6.64 -4.69 -3.68
N HIS A 344 -6.54 -3.96 -2.56
CA HIS A 344 -6.52 -4.48 -1.20
C HIS A 344 -5.34 -5.41 -0.88
N HIS A 345 -4.23 -5.34 -1.64
CA HIS A 345 -2.99 -6.00 -1.29
C HIS A 345 -2.31 -5.25 -0.12
N VAL A 346 -2.56 -5.77 1.08
CA VAL A 346 -1.98 -5.26 2.33
C VAL A 346 -1.09 -6.34 2.93
N LEU A 347 0.13 -5.95 3.28
CA LEU A 347 1.10 -6.80 3.94
C LEU A 347 1.32 -6.28 5.36
N GLN A 348 1.08 -7.11 6.36
CA GLN A 348 1.47 -6.77 7.73
C GLN A 348 2.99 -6.86 7.84
N ALA A 349 3.60 -5.76 8.27
CA ALA A 349 5.03 -5.69 8.53
C ALA A 349 5.45 -6.82 9.48
N VAL A 350 6.51 -7.52 9.11
CA VAL A 350 7.11 -8.54 9.96
C VAL A 350 8.21 -7.84 10.74
N GLN A 351 8.36 -8.21 12.02
CA GLN A 351 9.46 -7.69 12.83
C GLN A 351 10.78 -7.78 12.07
N GLU A 352 11.46 -6.63 11.93
CA GLU A 352 12.72 -6.48 11.18
C GLU A 352 13.75 -7.57 11.54
N LYS A 353 13.68 -8.06 12.78
CA LYS A 353 14.50 -9.13 13.38
C LYS A 353 14.45 -10.49 12.66
N LYS A 354 13.38 -10.83 11.93
CA LYS A 354 13.26 -12.11 11.17
C LYS A 354 13.90 -12.07 9.78
N MET A 355 14.45 -10.93 9.35
CA MET A 355 14.77 -10.66 7.94
C MET A 355 16.25 -10.32 7.71
N LYS A 356 17.11 -10.45 8.73
CA LYS A 356 18.56 -10.24 8.63
C LYS A 356 19.23 -11.41 7.88
N ALA A 357 20.01 -11.08 6.85
CA ALA A 357 20.71 -12.06 6.03
C ALA A 357 22.07 -12.43 6.65
N TYR A 358 22.10 -13.47 7.49
CA TYR A 358 23.34 -14.02 8.05
C TYR A 358 24.21 -14.72 6.99
N ASP A 359 25.47 -14.33 6.88
CA ASP A 359 26.49 -14.98 6.04
C ASP A 359 27.43 -15.88 6.85
N ARG A 360 27.34 -15.84 8.18
CA ARG A 360 28.05 -16.74 9.11
C ARG A 360 27.11 -17.27 10.19
N ILE A 361 27.21 -18.57 10.48
CA ILE A 361 26.49 -19.22 11.56
C ILE A 361 27.49 -19.92 12.47
N ILE A 362 27.46 -19.60 13.77
CA ILE A 362 28.31 -20.20 14.79
C ILE A 362 27.45 -21.06 15.71
N PHE A 363 27.72 -22.36 15.76
CA PHE A 363 27.20 -23.22 16.83
C PHE A 363 28.14 -23.15 18.03
N ALA A 364 27.64 -22.67 19.16
CA ALA A 364 28.43 -22.49 20.38
C ALA A 364 27.98 -23.45 21.50
N GLU A 365 28.95 -24.12 22.12
CA GLU A 365 28.73 -24.93 23.33
C GLU A 365 29.91 -24.79 24.29
N ASP A 366 29.81 -25.24 25.55
CA ASP A 366 30.87 -25.04 26.55
C ASP A 366 32.26 -25.53 26.10
N GLY A 367 32.40 -26.80 25.71
CA GLY A 367 33.71 -27.41 25.34
C GLY A 367 33.99 -27.51 23.84
N GLY A 368 32.99 -27.30 22.98
CA GLY A 368 33.16 -27.35 21.52
C GLY A 368 33.50 -28.71 20.90
N THR A 369 33.32 -29.83 21.60
CA THR A 369 33.77 -31.17 21.17
C THR A 369 32.65 -32.15 20.84
N CYS A 370 31.38 -31.75 20.97
CA CYS A 370 30.23 -32.65 20.86
C CYS A 370 29.05 -32.07 20.07
N ARG A 371 28.18 -31.26 20.69
CA ARG A 371 26.91 -30.84 20.05
C ARG A 371 27.14 -29.79 18.98
N ALA A 372 28.02 -28.83 19.23
CA ALA A 372 28.36 -27.78 18.27
C ALA A 372 28.93 -28.32 16.96
N PRO A 373 29.96 -29.20 16.97
CA PRO A 373 30.47 -29.77 15.72
C PRO A 373 29.51 -30.75 15.05
N MET A 374 28.67 -31.48 15.82
CA MET A 374 27.59 -32.27 15.21
C MET A 374 26.59 -31.36 14.47
N ALA A 375 26.16 -30.25 15.10
CA ALA A 375 25.23 -29.30 14.49
C ALA A 375 25.82 -28.63 13.23
N ALA A 376 27.08 -28.20 13.30
CA ALA A 376 27.80 -27.63 12.16
C ALA A 376 27.89 -28.63 11.00
N GLY A 377 28.35 -29.85 11.26
CA GLY A 377 28.46 -30.89 10.22
C GLY A 377 27.10 -31.25 9.61
N ILE A 378 26.02 -31.30 10.41
CA ILE A 378 24.67 -31.53 9.87
C ILE A 378 24.27 -30.40 8.93
N LEU A 379 24.54 -29.13 9.27
CA LEU A 379 24.17 -27.96 8.48
C LEU A 379 24.99 -27.85 7.19
N GLU A 380 26.29 -28.18 7.23
CA GLU A 380 27.18 -28.17 6.05
C GLU A 380 26.73 -29.13 4.94
N GLU A 381 26.05 -30.22 5.29
CA GLU A 381 25.48 -31.17 4.32
C GLU A 381 24.10 -30.73 3.79
N GLN A 382 23.57 -29.58 4.24
CA GLN A 382 22.29 -29.05 3.78
C GLN A 382 22.48 -28.08 2.61
N VAL A 383 21.47 -28.00 1.74
CA VAL A 383 21.46 -27.01 0.67
C VAL A 383 20.88 -25.71 1.21
N LEU A 384 21.75 -24.72 1.39
CA LEU A 384 21.39 -23.32 1.64
C LEU A 384 21.38 -22.57 0.31
N ASN A 385 20.48 -21.60 0.17
CA ASN A 385 20.32 -20.85 -1.08
C ASN A 385 21.42 -19.80 -1.32
N ARG A 386 22.25 -19.54 -0.31
CA ARG A 386 23.41 -18.64 -0.38
C ARG A 386 24.63 -19.26 0.31
N PRO A 387 25.85 -18.82 -0.02
CA PRO A 387 27.03 -19.23 0.75
C PRO A 387 26.89 -18.72 2.19
N VAL A 388 27.01 -19.65 3.15
CA VAL A 388 27.06 -19.35 4.58
C VAL A 388 28.27 -20.07 5.15
N GLU A 389 29.12 -19.33 5.85
CA GLU A 389 30.21 -19.90 6.63
C GLU A 389 29.64 -20.53 7.91
N VAL A 390 29.86 -21.83 8.10
CA VAL A 390 29.39 -22.55 9.28
C VAL A 390 30.59 -22.85 10.18
N LEU A 391 30.51 -22.43 11.44
CA LEU A 391 31.55 -22.62 12.43
C LEU A 391 30.99 -23.36 13.65
N SER A 392 31.85 -24.14 14.31
CA SER A 392 31.60 -24.64 15.66
C SER A 392 32.64 -24.07 16.61
N ARG A 393 32.21 -23.55 17.76
CA ARG A 393 33.09 -22.96 18.77
C ARG A 393 32.77 -23.45 20.17
N GLY A 394 33.83 -23.60 20.97
CA GLY A 394 33.75 -23.77 22.41
C GLY A 394 33.71 -22.43 23.14
N LEU A 395 32.92 -22.30 24.21
CA LEU A 395 32.91 -21.11 25.05
C LEU A 395 34.18 -21.01 25.90
N VAL A 396 34.68 -22.16 26.36
CA VAL A 396 35.90 -22.25 27.18
C VAL A 396 36.73 -23.43 26.69
N VAL A 397 37.79 -23.13 25.92
CA VAL A 397 38.71 -24.14 25.38
C VAL A 397 40.12 -23.81 25.85
N LEU A 398 40.59 -24.52 26.89
CA LEU A 398 41.93 -24.28 27.45
C LEU A 398 43.05 -24.74 26.50
N PHE A 399 42.78 -25.80 25.75
CA PHE A 399 43.65 -26.36 24.72
C PHE A 399 42.77 -27.01 23.65
N PRO A 400 43.16 -27.00 22.37
CA PRO A 400 42.41 -27.67 21.32
C PRO A 400 42.25 -29.16 21.63
N GLU A 401 41.01 -29.65 21.63
CA GLU A 401 40.66 -31.05 21.87
C GLU A 401 40.05 -31.67 20.62
N PRO A 402 40.34 -32.94 20.31
CA PRO A 402 39.68 -33.63 19.22
C PRO A 402 38.19 -33.81 19.52
N LEU A 403 37.42 -34.14 18.48
CA LEU A 403 36.01 -34.46 18.62
C LEU A 403 35.81 -35.61 19.62
N ASN A 404 34.73 -35.56 20.40
CA ASN A 404 34.41 -36.65 21.31
C ASN A 404 34.23 -37.96 20.51
N GLN A 405 34.94 -39.03 20.87
CA GLN A 405 34.94 -40.29 20.12
C GLN A 405 33.54 -40.87 19.84
N LYS A 406 32.56 -40.66 20.73
CA LYS A 406 31.18 -41.11 20.52
C LYS A 406 30.42 -40.19 19.57
N ALA A 407 30.64 -38.87 19.65
CA ALA A 407 30.11 -37.94 18.67
C ALA A 407 30.71 -38.24 17.29
N GLU A 408 32.00 -38.56 17.22
CA GLU A 408 32.71 -38.89 15.99
C GLU A 408 32.12 -40.14 15.34
N ALA A 409 31.96 -41.20 16.13
CA ALA A 409 31.30 -42.42 15.66
C ALA A 409 29.88 -42.16 15.11
N VAL A 410 29.10 -41.31 15.78
CA VAL A 410 27.76 -40.93 15.33
C VAL A 410 27.80 -40.09 14.05
N MET A 411 28.68 -39.10 13.94
CA MET A 411 28.89 -38.30 12.74
C MET A 411 29.29 -39.17 11.54
N ILE A 412 30.30 -40.03 11.70
CA ILE A 412 30.79 -40.94 10.65
C ILE A 412 29.69 -41.90 10.20
N SER A 413 28.96 -42.51 11.14
CA SER A 413 27.86 -43.43 10.81
C SER A 413 26.70 -42.76 10.05
N ASN A 414 26.60 -41.43 10.10
CA ASN A 414 25.64 -40.64 9.34
C ASN A 414 26.25 -39.92 8.13
N GLY A 415 27.50 -40.22 7.78
CA GLY A 415 28.18 -39.70 6.59
C GLY A 415 28.72 -38.28 6.72
N LEU A 416 28.82 -37.74 7.94
CA LEU A 416 29.41 -36.41 8.18
C LEU A 416 30.93 -36.48 8.27
N LYS A 417 31.60 -35.43 7.79
CA LYS A 417 33.06 -35.30 7.90
C LYS A 417 33.45 -34.97 9.34
N SER A 418 34.50 -35.62 9.83
CA SER A 418 35.06 -35.37 11.17
C SER A 418 36.59 -35.39 11.21
N GLU A 419 37.26 -35.67 10.09
CA GLU A 419 38.71 -35.81 10.02
C GLU A 419 39.43 -34.49 10.33
N GLY A 420 40.38 -34.52 11.26
CA GLY A 420 41.22 -33.36 11.59
C GLY A 420 40.52 -32.29 12.44
N PHE A 421 39.30 -32.53 12.92
CA PHE A 421 38.60 -31.60 13.80
C PHE A 421 39.35 -31.38 15.11
N MET A 422 39.51 -30.12 15.50
CA MET A 422 39.99 -29.70 16.81
C MET A 422 39.08 -28.57 17.33
N SER A 423 38.74 -28.61 18.62
CA SER A 423 37.93 -27.56 19.22
C SER A 423 38.68 -26.23 19.23
N GLU A 424 37.94 -25.16 18.93
CA GLU A 424 38.43 -23.79 18.91
C GLU A 424 37.56 -22.93 19.82
N GLN A 425 38.18 -22.03 20.58
CA GLN A 425 37.43 -21.09 21.42
C GLN A 425 36.78 -20.02 20.54
N ILE A 426 35.55 -19.61 20.87
CA ILE A 426 34.96 -18.42 20.24
C ILE A 426 35.75 -17.16 20.63
N THR A 427 35.95 -16.28 19.65
CA THR A 427 36.69 -15.02 19.77
C THR A 427 35.87 -13.86 19.23
N GLU A 428 36.28 -12.61 19.53
CA GLU A 428 35.64 -11.42 18.95
C GLU A 428 35.75 -11.39 17.42
N GLU A 429 36.82 -11.95 16.84
CA GLU A 429 37.02 -12.00 15.38
C GLU A 429 36.01 -12.91 14.66
N ASP A 430 35.45 -13.88 15.39
CA ASP A 430 34.39 -14.73 14.86
C ASP A 430 33.06 -13.96 14.70
N ILE A 431 32.86 -12.87 15.45
CA ILE A 431 31.59 -12.14 15.54
C ILE A 431 31.63 -10.91 14.62
N THR A 432 30.83 -10.95 13.55
CA THR A 432 30.67 -9.84 12.61
C THR A 432 29.20 -9.37 12.57
N ASP A 433 28.93 -8.26 11.87
CA ASP A 433 27.58 -7.69 11.74
C ASP A 433 26.53 -8.68 11.19
N ASN A 434 26.94 -9.72 10.45
CA ASN A 434 26.07 -10.72 9.83
C ASN A 434 26.23 -12.13 10.43
N THR A 435 26.75 -12.23 11.65
CA THR A 435 26.93 -13.51 12.34
C THR A 435 25.72 -13.88 13.20
N LEU A 436 25.19 -15.09 13.03
CA LEU A 436 24.20 -15.69 13.95
C LEU A 436 24.89 -16.70 14.86
N ILE A 437 24.80 -16.51 16.18
CA ILE A 437 25.33 -17.43 17.19
C ILE A 437 24.19 -18.27 17.75
N LEU A 438 24.23 -19.58 17.51
CA LEU A 438 23.25 -20.55 18.00
C LEU A 438 23.85 -21.39 19.12
N THR A 439 23.39 -21.16 20.35
CA THR A 439 23.83 -21.90 21.53
C THR A 439 23.01 -23.16 21.76
N MET A 440 23.58 -24.11 22.52
CA MET A 440 22.91 -25.39 22.85
C MET A 440 22.03 -25.31 24.11
N SER A 441 22.13 -24.22 24.88
CA SER A 441 21.37 -24.01 26.11
C SER A 441 21.31 -22.53 26.47
N GLU A 442 20.37 -22.18 27.35
CA GLU A 442 20.27 -20.85 27.93
C GLU A 442 21.53 -20.46 28.71
N GLU A 443 22.12 -21.41 29.45
CA GLU A 443 23.36 -21.19 30.19
C GLU A 443 24.51 -20.78 29.25
N SER A 444 24.65 -21.46 28.11
CA SER A 444 25.64 -21.10 27.09
C SER A 444 25.36 -19.73 26.46
N ARG A 445 24.09 -19.34 26.30
CA ARG A 445 23.71 -17.99 25.82
C ARG A 445 24.13 -16.91 26.80
N GLN A 446 23.87 -17.10 28.09
CA GLN A 446 24.27 -16.13 29.11
C GLN A 446 25.80 -15.97 29.16
N LYS A 447 26.54 -17.07 29.05
CA LYS A 447 28.01 -17.02 28.94
C LYS A 447 28.50 -16.24 27.72
N ILE A 448 27.83 -16.32 26.57
CA ILE A 448 28.16 -15.49 25.40
C ILE A 448 28.02 -14.00 25.73
N PHE A 449 26.94 -13.59 26.40
CA PHE A 449 26.74 -12.20 26.80
C PHE A 449 27.76 -11.72 27.84
N GLU A 450 28.21 -12.60 28.72
CA GLU A 450 29.28 -12.30 29.68
C GLU A 450 30.65 -12.16 28.99
N LEU A 451 30.96 -13.04 28.03
CA LEU A 451 32.22 -13.03 27.29
C LEU A 451 32.31 -11.89 26.27
N PHE A 452 31.18 -11.53 25.65
CA PHE A 452 31.11 -10.51 24.59
C PHE A 452 30.01 -9.49 24.91
N PRO A 453 30.26 -8.51 25.79
CA PRO A 453 29.24 -7.54 26.22
C PRO A 453 28.67 -6.66 25.09
N ASN A 454 29.41 -6.52 23.99
CA ASN A 454 29.03 -5.74 22.82
C ASN A 454 28.35 -6.56 21.72
N VAL A 455 28.15 -7.87 21.92
CA VAL A 455 27.41 -8.68 20.94
C VAL A 455 25.96 -8.22 20.91
N GLU A 456 25.42 -8.05 19.70
CA GLU A 456 24.00 -7.76 19.52
C GLU A 456 23.20 -8.95 20.06
N LYS A 457 22.37 -8.68 21.08
CA LYS A 457 21.66 -9.76 21.80
C LYS A 457 20.71 -10.52 20.89
N GLU A 458 20.22 -9.84 19.87
CA GLU A 458 19.36 -10.36 18.82
C GLU A 458 20.03 -11.42 17.93
N ASP A 459 21.36 -11.36 17.79
CA ASP A 459 22.14 -12.27 16.95
C ASP A 459 22.60 -13.53 17.73
N VAL A 460 22.19 -13.67 19.00
CA VAL A 460 22.52 -14.80 19.87
C VAL A 460 21.24 -15.48 20.36
N ALA A 461 21.01 -16.73 19.97
CA ALA A 461 19.81 -17.47 20.33
C ALA A 461 20.13 -18.92 20.74
N VAL A 462 19.25 -19.53 21.54
CA VAL A 462 19.28 -20.97 21.74
C VAL A 462 18.72 -21.64 20.49
N LEU A 463 19.40 -22.66 19.94
CA LEU A 463 19.01 -23.31 18.68
C LEU A 463 17.53 -23.72 18.66
N THR A 464 17.05 -24.38 19.71
CA THR A 464 15.65 -24.86 19.81
C THR A 464 14.66 -23.70 19.89
N GLU A 465 14.97 -22.64 20.64
CA GLU A 465 14.17 -21.42 20.70
C GLU A 465 14.05 -20.77 19.32
N PHE A 466 15.18 -20.65 18.61
CA PHE A 466 15.25 -20.01 17.30
C PHE A 466 14.39 -20.73 16.24
N VAL A 467 14.38 -22.06 16.27
CA VAL A 467 13.62 -22.88 15.31
C VAL A 467 12.21 -23.24 15.77
N GLY A 468 11.79 -22.79 16.95
CA GLY A 468 10.47 -23.05 17.53
C GLY A 468 10.27 -24.51 17.98
N ASP A 469 11.31 -25.14 18.52
CA ASP A 469 11.22 -26.44 19.19
C ASP A 469 10.92 -26.28 20.68
N GLU A 470 9.99 -27.08 21.21
CA GLU A 470 9.62 -27.09 22.64
C GLU A 470 10.56 -27.95 23.50
N LEU A 471 11.28 -28.89 22.89
CA LEU A 471 12.15 -29.84 23.58
C LEU A 471 13.61 -29.40 23.47
N GLU A 472 14.31 -29.39 24.61
CA GLU A 472 15.74 -29.08 24.66
C GLU A 472 16.60 -30.18 24.02
N ILE A 473 17.75 -29.78 23.47
CA ILE A 473 18.78 -30.71 23.01
C ILE A 473 19.58 -31.19 24.21
N LEU A 474 19.28 -32.42 24.65
CA LEU A 474 19.97 -33.05 25.77
C LEU A 474 21.48 -33.10 25.54
N ASN A 475 22.25 -32.80 26.59
CA ASN A 475 23.70 -32.94 26.59
C ASN A 475 24.09 -34.42 26.69
N PRO A 476 24.69 -35.04 25.66
CA PRO A 476 25.03 -36.46 25.70
C PRO A 476 26.38 -36.72 26.39
N TYR A 477 27.10 -35.68 26.82
CA TYR A 477 28.44 -35.81 27.39
C TYR A 477 28.48 -36.76 28.59
N GLY A 478 29.46 -37.68 28.60
CA GLY A 478 29.54 -38.76 29.60
C GLY A 478 28.55 -39.92 29.41
N GLY A 479 27.56 -39.80 28.53
CA GLY A 479 26.56 -40.84 28.25
C GLY A 479 27.06 -42.01 27.39
N ASN A 480 26.18 -42.99 27.13
CA ASN A 480 26.46 -44.11 26.22
C ASN A 480 26.27 -43.70 24.74
N LEU A 481 26.67 -44.55 23.77
CA LEU A 481 26.56 -44.22 22.35
C LEU A 481 25.11 -43.91 21.90
N GLN A 482 24.13 -44.56 22.53
CA GLN A 482 22.71 -44.30 22.27
C GLN A 482 22.29 -42.87 22.63
N ALA A 483 22.82 -42.29 23.71
CA ALA A 483 22.56 -40.90 24.08
C ALA A 483 23.07 -39.90 23.02
N TYR A 484 24.25 -40.18 22.44
CA TYR A 484 24.79 -39.37 21.34
C TYR A 484 23.95 -39.53 20.07
N GLY A 485 23.47 -40.73 19.76
CA GLY A 485 22.55 -40.97 18.65
C GLY A 485 21.22 -40.21 18.80
N ILE A 486 20.63 -40.20 20.00
CA ILE A 486 19.41 -39.42 20.28
C ILE A 486 19.67 -37.91 20.13
N CYS A 487 20.80 -37.43 20.66
CA CYS A 487 21.21 -36.03 20.52
C CYS A 487 21.34 -35.64 19.04
N TYR A 488 22.00 -36.48 18.23
CA TYR A 488 22.14 -36.29 16.79
C TYR A 488 20.79 -36.22 16.07
N GLU A 489 19.87 -37.14 16.37
CA GLU A 489 18.53 -37.13 15.78
C GLU A 489 17.73 -35.87 16.12
N THR A 490 17.87 -35.37 17.36
CA THR A 490 17.25 -34.10 17.77
C THR A 490 17.89 -32.93 17.02
N LEU A 491 19.21 -32.85 16.96
CA LEU A 491 19.93 -31.84 16.20
C LEU A 491 19.54 -31.85 14.73
N ASN A 492 19.49 -33.02 14.08
CA ASN A 492 19.11 -33.16 12.68
C ASN A 492 17.70 -32.61 12.39
N LYS A 493 16.75 -32.80 13.32
CA LYS A 493 15.40 -32.22 13.21
C LYS A 493 15.42 -30.70 13.34
N SER A 494 16.10 -30.17 14.36
CA SER A 494 16.20 -28.72 14.58
C SER A 494 16.96 -28.03 13.43
N ILE A 495 18.03 -28.63 12.92
CA ILE A 495 18.79 -28.09 11.78
C ILE A 495 17.96 -28.09 10.50
N LYS A 496 17.14 -29.11 10.23
CA LYS A 496 16.21 -29.07 9.08
C LYS A 496 15.21 -27.91 9.18
N LYS A 497 14.73 -27.60 10.38
CA LYS A 497 13.90 -26.40 10.61
C LYS A 497 14.71 -25.11 10.44
N LEU A 498 15.95 -25.08 10.92
CA LEU A 498 16.87 -23.96 10.72
C LEU A 498 17.10 -23.69 9.23
N VAL A 499 17.45 -24.71 8.43
CA VAL A 499 17.58 -24.60 6.97
C VAL A 499 16.32 -24.05 6.35
N LYS A 500 15.16 -24.56 6.78
CA LYS A 500 13.88 -24.03 6.35
C LYS A 500 13.72 -22.56 6.71
N ILE A 501 14.11 -22.09 7.90
CA ILE A 501 14.04 -20.66 8.27
C ILE A 501 15.04 -19.83 7.46
N LEU A 502 16.27 -20.31 7.29
CA LEU A 502 17.31 -19.63 6.52
C LEU A 502 16.93 -19.51 5.03
N ASN A 503 16.25 -20.53 4.48
CA ASN A 503 15.76 -20.56 3.09
C ASN A 503 14.33 -19.99 2.94
N GLU A 504 13.45 -19.99 3.95
CA GLU A 504 12.10 -19.35 3.93
C GLU A 504 12.20 -17.84 4.19
N GLY A 505 13.24 -17.41 4.90
CA GLY A 505 13.78 -16.07 4.79
C GLY A 505 14.08 -15.68 3.34
N GLU A 506 14.08 -16.63 2.40
CA GLU A 506 14.01 -16.39 0.96
C GLU A 506 12.67 -16.74 0.27
N GLU A 507 11.84 -17.71 0.69
CA GLU A 507 10.53 -17.91 0.03
C GLU A 507 9.52 -16.77 0.29
N LYS A 508 9.74 -15.98 1.35
CA LYS A 508 9.07 -14.68 1.57
C LYS A 508 9.83 -13.49 0.98
N CYS A 509 11.08 -13.68 0.54
CA CYS A 509 11.78 -12.78 -0.39
C CYS A 509 11.20 -13.01 -1.80
N GLN A 510 10.96 -14.28 -2.17
CA GLN A 510 10.62 -14.72 -3.52
C GLN A 510 9.10 -14.77 -3.82
N LYS A 511 8.25 -14.24 -2.94
CA LYS A 511 6.81 -14.09 -3.21
C LYS A 511 6.35 -12.64 -3.17
#